data_AF-A0A966T3N5-F1
#
_entry.id   AF-A0A966T3N5-F1
#
_cell.length_a   1.000
_cell.length_b   1.000
_cell.length_c   1.000
_cell.angle_alpha   90.00
_cell.angle_beta   90.00
_cell.angle_gamma   90.00
#
_symmetry.space_group_name_H-M   'P 1'
#
loop_
_entity.id
_entity.type
_entity.pdbx_description
1 polymer ?
#
loop_
_entity_poly.entity_id
_entity_poly.type
_entity_poly.pdbx_seq_one_letter_code
_entity_poly.pdbx_strand_id
1 'polypeptide(L)'
;QHWLQYSGAIWYPMVYDEPDALRREQARAKVASQFARAEQYVAAVGATAVVPSAGPPCFLDDELFAFNMIDGDEISIFPDQSVFLERLAHDGRRGVMNVPGTTIETRDGELQVTHPHDDVEAPFRNKRDYLRQYQADWASWLAQHKATWPTKSGPFQPRLAAWWQPLLLRAPSLRDGVGGSCLIAAGDEHIVIDFAQAQVRPYAGEAVRFRFEIPEQLLEKVLVEHAVDWSNSLFLSCRFRAWRDGPFNEYLYNFLKSLSVERITRAESEARRRLGVTDEPSEEITLGDFTLERYCPHRKADLSVFGKIEGNEVVCTLHGWRFRTSDGRCVTADDRQLQIRRTT
;
A
#
# COMPACT_ATOMS: atom_id res chain seq x y z
N GLN A 1 -18.70 -16.36 10.48
CA GLN A 1 -17.81 -15.34 11.10
C GLN A 1 -17.11 -14.54 10.00
N HIS A 2 -16.87 -13.25 10.23
CA HIS A 2 -16.13 -12.38 9.30
C HIS A 2 -14.90 -11.80 10.00
N TRP A 3 -13.71 -12.19 9.54
CA TRP A 3 -12.44 -11.65 10.02
C TRP A 3 -12.12 -10.39 9.22
N LEU A 4 -12.19 -9.23 9.87
CA LEU A 4 -12.23 -7.96 9.17
C LEU A 4 -11.06 -7.06 9.57
N GLN A 5 -10.31 -6.60 8.57
CA GLN A 5 -9.37 -5.50 8.74
C GLN A 5 -10.12 -4.17 8.99
N TYR A 6 -10.07 -3.68 10.24
CA TYR A 6 -10.75 -2.44 10.64
C TYR A 6 -9.80 -1.24 10.70
N SER A 7 -8.52 -1.44 11.01
CA SER A 7 -7.52 -0.37 11.03
C SER A 7 -6.66 -0.34 9.75
N GLY A 8 -6.22 0.86 9.37
CA GLY A 8 -5.26 1.03 8.28
C GLY A 8 -3.83 0.65 8.66
N ALA A 9 -2.99 0.48 7.66
CA ALA A 9 -1.54 0.28 7.80
C ALA A 9 -0.81 1.26 6.87
N ILE A 10 -0.78 2.55 7.24
CA ILE A 10 -0.06 3.59 6.50
C ILE A 10 0.52 4.64 7.46
N TRP A 11 1.43 5.49 6.98
CA TRP A 11 2.13 6.52 7.77
C TRP A 11 1.43 7.90 7.82
N TYR A 12 0.46 8.17 6.95
CA TYR A 12 -0.23 9.48 6.93
C TYR A 12 -1.34 9.53 8.00
N PRO A 13 -1.47 10.63 8.76
CA PRO A 13 -0.71 11.89 8.67
C PRO A 13 0.49 12.00 9.62
N MET A 14 0.76 10.96 10.41
CA MET A 14 1.72 10.94 11.53
C MET A 14 3.10 11.50 11.19
N VAL A 15 3.62 11.17 10.01
CA VAL A 15 4.97 11.56 9.58
C VAL A 15 5.04 12.89 8.84
N TYR A 16 3.92 13.55 8.58
CA TYR A 16 3.91 14.76 7.77
C TYR A 16 4.29 16.00 8.61
N ASP A 17 5.08 16.88 8.00
CA ASP A 17 5.45 18.19 8.52
C ASP A 17 4.30 19.19 8.28
N GLU A 18 3.29 19.07 9.13
CA GLU A 18 2.07 19.88 9.12
C GLU A 18 1.69 20.25 10.56
N PRO A 19 0.94 21.35 10.79
CA PRO A 19 0.50 21.74 12.13
C PRO A 19 -0.26 20.61 12.84
N ASP A 20 0.04 20.37 14.11
CA ASP A 20 -0.54 19.29 14.92
C ASP A 20 -2.08 19.28 14.94
N ALA A 21 -2.69 20.47 14.97
CA ALA A 21 -4.14 20.60 14.90
C ALA A 21 -4.72 19.99 13.62
N LEU A 22 -4.11 20.30 12.48
CA LEU A 22 -4.50 19.77 11.18
C LEU A 22 -4.26 18.25 11.10
N ARG A 23 -3.09 17.78 11.54
CA ARG A 23 -2.78 16.34 11.55
C ARG A 23 -3.73 15.55 12.43
N ARG A 24 -4.15 16.11 13.57
CA ARG A 24 -5.14 15.48 14.46
C ARG A 24 -6.52 15.38 13.80
N GLU A 25 -6.96 16.43 13.12
CA GLU A 25 -8.21 16.40 12.34
C GLU A 25 -8.15 15.35 11.23
N GLN A 26 -7.07 15.34 10.45
CA GLN A 26 -6.84 14.35 9.38
C GLN A 26 -6.80 12.92 9.92
N ALA A 27 -6.18 12.70 11.08
CA ALA A 27 -6.11 11.39 11.72
C ALA A 27 -7.51 10.90 12.12
N ARG A 28 -8.31 11.76 12.79
CA ARG A 28 -9.71 11.46 13.14
C ARG A 28 -10.57 11.15 11.91
N ALA A 29 -10.49 12.00 10.89
CA ALA A 29 -11.21 11.80 9.63
C ALA A 29 -10.83 10.47 8.97
N LYS A 30 -9.55 10.09 9.04
CA LYS A 30 -9.07 8.83 8.48
C LYS A 30 -9.56 7.60 9.26
N VAL A 31 -9.55 7.65 10.59
CA VAL A 31 -10.13 6.59 11.43
C VAL A 31 -11.62 6.43 11.12
N ALA A 32 -12.37 7.53 11.06
CA ALA A 32 -13.79 7.51 10.73
C ALA A 32 -14.06 6.90 9.33
N SER A 33 -13.26 7.25 8.32
CA SER A 33 -13.34 6.68 6.98
C SER A 33 -13.01 5.19 6.94
N GLN A 34 -12.01 4.74 7.71
CA GLN A 34 -11.66 3.32 7.82
C GLN A 34 -12.79 2.51 8.45
N PHE A 35 -13.39 3.02 9.53
CA PHE A 35 -14.51 2.37 10.20
C PHE A 35 -15.75 2.31 9.31
N ALA A 36 -16.10 3.42 8.63
CA ALA A 36 -17.23 3.43 7.69
C ALA A 36 -17.04 2.40 6.56
N ARG A 37 -15.82 2.28 6.03
CA ARG A 37 -15.49 1.25 5.04
C ARG A 37 -15.58 -0.17 5.63
N ALA A 38 -15.11 -0.36 6.86
CA ALA A 38 -15.21 -1.65 7.55
C ALA A 38 -16.68 -2.06 7.76
N GLU A 39 -17.55 -1.13 8.17
CA GLU A 39 -18.99 -1.35 8.32
C GLU A 39 -19.68 -1.72 7.01
N GLN A 40 -19.29 -1.11 5.89
CA GLN A 40 -19.77 -1.51 4.57
C GLN A 40 -19.44 -2.97 4.27
N TYR A 41 -18.23 -3.44 4.61
CA TYR A 41 -17.88 -4.86 4.47
C TYR A 41 -18.67 -5.74 5.43
N VAL A 42 -18.92 -5.30 6.68
CA VAL A 42 -19.79 -6.02 7.62
C VAL A 42 -21.20 -6.18 7.05
N ALA A 43 -21.77 -5.11 6.52
CA ALA A 43 -23.09 -5.12 5.91
C ALA A 43 -23.17 -6.00 4.67
N ALA A 44 -22.18 -5.91 3.78
CA ALA A 44 -22.13 -6.68 2.54
C ALA A 44 -21.98 -8.20 2.77
N VAL A 45 -21.19 -8.59 3.77
CA VAL A 45 -20.98 -10.01 4.09
C VAL A 45 -22.14 -10.58 4.92
N GLY A 46 -22.75 -9.78 5.80
CA GLY A 46 -23.90 -10.22 6.60
C GLY A 46 -23.60 -11.34 7.60
N ALA A 47 -22.35 -11.45 8.08
CA ALA A 47 -21.95 -12.51 9.00
C ALA A 47 -22.60 -12.39 10.39
N THR A 48 -22.87 -13.54 11.03
CA THR A 48 -23.41 -13.64 12.41
C THR A 48 -22.54 -12.94 13.46
N ALA A 49 -21.23 -12.91 13.24
CA ALA A 49 -20.29 -12.23 14.11
C ALA A 49 -19.11 -11.69 13.30
N VAL A 50 -18.62 -10.54 13.74
CA VAL A 50 -17.45 -9.86 13.19
C VAL A 50 -16.32 -9.98 14.19
N VAL A 51 -15.18 -10.46 13.71
CA VAL A 51 -13.94 -10.57 14.47
C VAL A 51 -13.00 -9.49 13.92
N PRO A 52 -12.76 -8.39 14.64
CA PRO A 52 -11.76 -7.41 14.25
C PRO A 52 -10.40 -8.12 14.13
N SER A 53 -9.80 -8.00 12.96
CA SER A 53 -8.50 -8.57 12.62
C SER A 53 -7.59 -7.43 12.16
N ALA A 54 -6.30 -7.50 12.46
CA ALA A 54 -5.34 -6.42 12.23
C ALA A 54 -5.65 -5.12 12.99
N GLY A 55 -4.84 -4.85 14.02
CA GLY A 55 -4.75 -3.56 14.68
C GLY A 55 -4.95 -3.60 16.20
N PRO A 56 -4.30 -2.66 16.92
CA PRO A 56 -3.33 -1.72 16.38
C PRO A 56 -1.92 -2.34 16.40
N PRO A 57 -0.99 -1.87 15.54
CA PRO A 57 0.43 -2.02 15.83
C PRO A 57 0.74 -1.51 17.24
N CYS A 58 1.70 -2.15 17.89
CA CYS A 58 2.24 -1.71 19.17
C CYS A 58 3.59 -1.04 18.93
N PHE A 59 3.68 0.28 19.14
CA PHE A 59 4.93 1.02 19.00
C PHE A 59 5.69 1.03 20.32
N LEU A 60 6.62 0.09 20.48
CA LEU A 60 7.43 -0.05 21.70
C LEU A 60 8.71 0.80 21.69
N ASP A 61 9.07 1.35 20.54
CA ASP A 61 10.22 2.25 20.45
C ASP A 61 9.85 3.64 20.98
N ASP A 62 10.70 4.22 21.83
CA ASP A 62 10.46 5.55 22.40
C ASP A 62 10.20 6.63 21.35
N GLU A 63 10.88 6.56 20.19
CA GLU A 63 10.70 7.53 19.09
C GLU A 63 9.30 7.44 18.46
N LEU A 64 8.61 6.31 18.59
CA LEU A 64 7.32 6.03 17.96
C LEU A 64 6.19 5.84 18.98
N PHE A 65 6.49 5.88 20.29
CA PHE A 65 5.53 5.56 21.34
C PHE A 65 4.28 6.45 21.29
N ALA A 66 4.42 7.69 20.84
CA ALA A 66 3.33 8.65 20.65
C ALA A 66 2.32 8.26 19.55
N PHE A 67 2.62 7.27 18.71
CA PHE A 67 1.68 6.74 17.71
C PHE A 67 0.76 5.67 18.27
N ASN A 68 0.99 5.18 19.49
CA ASN A 68 -0.02 4.40 20.19
C ASN A 68 -1.19 5.32 20.56
N MET A 69 -2.39 4.99 20.09
CA MET A 69 -3.61 5.71 20.47
C MET A 69 -4.05 5.23 21.86
N ILE A 70 -3.74 5.97 22.92
CA ILE A 70 -3.98 5.58 24.31
C ILE A 70 -5.25 6.26 24.82
N ASP A 71 -5.31 7.59 24.72
CA ASP A 71 -6.45 8.39 25.20
C ASP A 71 -7.44 8.73 24.06
N GLY A 72 -7.05 8.52 22.80
CA GLY A 72 -7.91 8.72 21.63
C GLY A 72 -7.76 10.09 20.96
N ASP A 73 -6.91 10.97 21.49
CA ASP A 73 -6.63 12.30 20.93
C ASP A 73 -5.24 12.43 20.30
N GLU A 74 -4.46 11.35 20.31
CA GLU A 74 -3.16 11.27 19.66
C GLU A 74 -3.29 11.45 18.15
N ILE A 75 -2.22 11.98 17.53
CA ILE A 75 -2.11 12.05 16.08
C ILE A 75 -1.74 10.65 15.58
N SER A 76 -2.74 9.77 15.51
CA SER A 76 -2.58 8.37 15.12
C SER A 76 -3.83 7.87 14.40
N ILE A 77 -3.63 6.87 13.54
CA ILE A 77 -4.69 6.24 12.76
C ILE A 77 -4.89 4.78 13.18
N PHE A 78 -4.35 4.42 14.35
CA PHE A 78 -4.28 3.06 14.87
C PHE A 78 -5.11 2.92 16.15
N PRO A 79 -6.45 3.07 16.06
CA PRO A 79 -7.32 2.71 17.17
C PRO A 79 -7.17 1.21 17.45
N ASP A 80 -7.34 0.82 18.71
CA ASP A 80 -7.48 -0.60 19.02
C ASP A 80 -8.91 -1.12 18.80
N GLN A 81 -9.04 -2.43 18.96
CA GLN A 81 -10.26 -3.15 18.62
C GLN A 81 -11.44 -2.77 19.51
N SER A 82 -11.23 -2.30 20.74
CA SER A 82 -12.32 -1.91 21.64
C SER A 82 -13.19 -0.82 21.03
N VAL A 83 -12.56 0.20 20.41
CA VAL A 83 -13.26 1.32 19.77
C VAL A 83 -14.12 0.85 18.58
N PHE A 84 -13.65 -0.14 17.81
CA PHE A 84 -14.44 -0.67 16.70
C PHE A 84 -15.54 -1.62 17.19
N LEU A 85 -15.31 -2.39 18.26
CA LEU A 85 -16.32 -3.23 18.89
C LEU A 85 -17.47 -2.41 19.48
N GLU A 86 -17.20 -1.27 20.10
CA GLU A 86 -18.22 -0.33 20.58
C GLU A 86 -19.13 0.13 19.45
N ARG A 87 -18.54 0.43 18.29
CA ARG A 87 -19.27 0.88 17.11
C ARG A 87 -20.13 -0.23 16.50
N LEU A 88 -19.62 -1.46 16.45
CA LEU A 88 -20.42 -2.63 16.06
C LEU A 88 -21.61 -2.83 17.01
N ALA A 89 -21.39 -2.69 18.31
CA ALA A 89 -22.44 -2.85 19.32
C ALA A 89 -23.54 -1.79 19.17
N HIS A 90 -23.18 -0.53 18.90
CA HIS A 90 -24.13 0.55 18.60
C HIS A 90 -25.06 0.19 17.42
N ASP A 91 -24.52 -0.48 16.40
CA ASP A 91 -25.27 -0.89 15.21
C ASP A 91 -25.96 -2.26 15.36
N GLY A 92 -26.03 -2.80 16.58
CA GLY A 92 -26.64 -4.09 16.87
C GLY A 92 -25.89 -5.30 16.26
N ARG A 93 -24.61 -5.12 15.91
CA ARG A 93 -23.76 -6.19 15.37
C ARG A 93 -23.00 -6.89 16.49
N ARG A 94 -22.90 -8.22 16.41
CA ARG A 94 -22.09 -9.01 17.34
C ARG A 94 -20.61 -8.92 16.96
N GLY A 95 -19.86 -8.11 17.71
CA GLY A 95 -18.40 -8.09 17.70
C GLY A 95 -17.81 -9.18 18.62
N VAL A 96 -16.64 -9.71 18.27
CA VAL A 96 -15.87 -10.63 19.10
C VAL A 96 -14.47 -10.09 19.32
N MET A 97 -14.11 -9.83 20.57
CA MET A 97 -12.76 -9.44 20.93
C MET A 97 -11.80 -10.61 20.66
N ASN A 98 -10.71 -10.33 19.95
CA ASN A 98 -9.72 -11.33 19.58
C ASN A 98 -8.36 -10.93 20.15
N VAL A 99 -8.00 -11.53 21.29
CA VAL A 99 -6.70 -11.38 21.93
C VAL A 99 -5.84 -12.64 21.75
N PRO A 100 -4.50 -12.55 21.84
CA PRO A 100 -3.63 -13.72 21.72
C PRO A 100 -4.07 -14.86 22.65
N GLY A 101 -4.32 -16.05 22.10
CA GLY A 101 -4.85 -17.20 22.84
C GLY A 101 -6.37 -17.35 22.83
N THR A 102 -7.12 -16.43 22.23
CA THR A 102 -8.56 -16.58 22.01
C THR A 102 -8.83 -17.68 20.98
N THR A 103 -9.77 -18.57 21.29
CA THR A 103 -10.29 -19.60 20.39
C THR A 103 -11.72 -19.25 19.99
N ILE A 104 -12.00 -19.27 18.68
CA ILE A 104 -13.33 -18.97 18.12
C ILE A 104 -13.78 -20.19 17.31
N GLU A 105 -14.77 -20.92 17.82
CA GLU A 105 -15.33 -22.12 17.19
C GLU A 105 -16.75 -21.86 16.70
N THR A 106 -17.10 -22.47 15.56
CA THR A 106 -18.49 -22.55 15.10
C THR A 106 -18.92 -24.01 15.12
N ARG A 107 -19.96 -24.33 15.89
CA ARG A 107 -20.56 -25.68 15.96
C ARG A 107 -22.06 -25.55 15.82
N ASP A 108 -22.66 -26.31 14.90
CA ASP A 108 -24.12 -26.34 14.65
C ASP A 108 -24.75 -24.95 14.41
N GLY A 109 -24.00 -24.02 13.82
CA GLY A 109 -24.44 -22.64 13.58
C GLY A 109 -24.29 -21.69 14.78
N GLU A 110 -23.87 -22.20 15.93
CA GLU A 110 -23.53 -21.41 17.12
C GLU A 110 -22.05 -21.04 17.16
N LEU A 111 -21.78 -19.80 17.57
CA LEU A 111 -20.43 -19.29 17.77
C LEU A 111 -20.04 -19.36 19.25
N GLN A 112 -19.03 -20.16 19.56
CA GLN A 112 -18.41 -20.28 20.87
C GLN A 112 -17.07 -19.56 20.88
N VAL A 113 -16.86 -18.71 21.89
CA VAL A 113 -15.63 -17.93 22.07
C VAL A 113 -15.05 -18.27 23.44
N THR A 114 -13.79 -18.71 23.45
CA THR A 114 -13.06 -19.03 24.67
C THR A 114 -11.83 -18.14 24.74
N HIS A 115 -11.71 -17.37 25.83
CA HIS A 115 -10.57 -16.51 26.09
C HIS A 115 -9.51 -17.20 26.95
N PRO A 116 -8.23 -16.82 26.85
CA PRO A 116 -7.13 -17.42 27.62
C PRO A 116 -7.14 -17.03 29.10
N HIS A 117 -7.84 -15.96 29.47
CA HIS A 117 -8.02 -15.46 30.83
C HIS A 117 -9.34 -14.67 30.94
N ASP A 118 -9.82 -14.48 32.17
CA ASP A 118 -11.15 -13.90 32.42
C ASP A 118 -11.27 -12.43 32.00
N ASP A 119 -10.21 -11.64 32.15
CA ASP A 119 -10.23 -10.19 31.87
C ASP A 119 -9.41 -9.84 30.63
N VAL A 120 -10.00 -10.05 29.44
CA VAL A 120 -9.36 -9.72 28.14
C VAL A 120 -9.31 -8.24 27.82
N GLU A 121 -10.06 -7.42 28.56
CA GLU A 121 -10.16 -5.98 28.36
C GLU A 121 -9.12 -5.18 29.16
N ALA A 122 -8.49 -5.79 30.19
CA ALA A 122 -7.52 -5.11 31.03
C ALA A 122 -6.41 -4.35 30.27
N PRO A 123 -5.80 -4.90 29.19
CA PRO A 123 -4.78 -4.19 28.41
C PRO A 123 -5.30 -2.93 27.70
N PHE A 124 -6.61 -2.83 27.46
CA PHE A 124 -7.22 -1.68 26.79
C PHE A 124 -7.71 -0.63 27.80
N ARG A 125 -8.19 -1.05 28.98
CA ARG A 125 -8.58 -0.12 30.06
C ARG A 125 -7.40 0.59 30.72
N ASN A 126 -6.27 -0.11 30.92
CA ASN A 126 -5.02 0.49 31.42
C ASN A 126 -3.91 0.43 30.36
N LYS A 127 -4.23 0.94 29.17
CA LYS A 127 -3.37 0.81 27.99
C LYS A 127 -2.00 1.45 28.14
N ARG A 128 -1.91 2.60 28.81
CA ARG A 128 -0.64 3.29 29.03
C ARG A 128 0.35 2.43 29.83
N ASP A 129 -0.09 1.93 30.99
CA ASP A 129 0.77 1.13 31.86
C ASP A 129 1.12 -0.21 31.19
N TYR A 130 0.14 -0.84 30.54
CA TYR A 130 0.36 -2.07 29.76
C TYR A 130 1.44 -1.87 28.70
N LEU A 131 1.36 -0.80 27.90
CA LEU A 131 2.34 -0.51 26.85
C LEU A 131 3.72 -0.17 27.43
N ARG A 132 3.80 0.51 28.58
CA ARG A 132 5.08 0.81 29.25
C ARG A 132 5.75 -0.43 29.81
N GLN A 133 4.97 -1.34 30.42
CA GLN A 133 5.48 -2.64 30.83
C GLN A 133 5.98 -3.44 29.62
N TYR A 134 5.17 -3.50 28.57
CA TYR A 134 5.54 -4.23 27.36
C TYR A 134 6.78 -3.64 26.67
N GLN A 135 6.93 -2.32 26.68
CA GLN A 135 8.13 -1.63 26.22
C GLN A 135 9.36 -2.03 27.06
N ALA A 136 9.23 -2.07 28.39
CA ALA A 136 10.32 -2.47 29.29
C ALA A 136 10.79 -3.91 29.02
N ASP A 137 9.86 -4.84 28.80
CA ASP A 137 10.17 -6.24 28.47
C ASP A 137 11.02 -6.37 27.20
N TRP A 138 10.80 -5.49 26.22
CA TRP A 138 11.48 -5.50 24.92
C TRP A 138 12.64 -4.52 24.79
N ALA A 139 12.89 -3.67 25.80
CA ALA A 139 13.86 -2.58 25.73
C ALA A 139 15.28 -3.09 25.38
N SER A 140 15.71 -4.19 26.01
CA SER A 140 17.03 -4.78 25.74
C SER A 140 17.14 -5.30 24.29
N TRP A 141 16.09 -5.98 23.81
CA TRP A 141 16.06 -6.47 22.43
C TRP A 141 16.05 -5.31 21.42
N LEU A 142 15.27 -4.26 21.67
CA LEU A 142 15.22 -3.07 20.81
C LEU A 142 16.58 -2.37 20.73
N ALA A 143 17.26 -2.19 21.87
CA ALA A 143 18.60 -1.59 21.91
C ALA A 143 19.61 -2.44 21.12
N GLN A 144 19.61 -3.76 21.31
CA GLN A 144 20.47 -4.68 20.55
C GLN A 144 20.16 -4.63 19.05
N HIS A 145 18.87 -4.62 18.68
CA HIS A 145 18.45 -4.55 17.29
C HIS A 145 18.87 -3.23 16.63
N LYS A 146 18.66 -2.08 17.29
CA LYS A 146 19.15 -0.77 16.80
C LYS A 146 20.66 -0.73 16.62
N ALA A 147 21.42 -1.40 17.49
CA ALA A 147 22.87 -1.47 17.37
C ALA A 147 23.34 -2.24 16.10
N THR A 148 22.47 -3.04 15.48
CA THR A 148 22.75 -3.74 14.21
C THR A 148 22.44 -2.90 12.96
N TRP A 149 21.86 -1.72 13.12
CA TRP A 149 21.51 -0.87 11.99
C TRP A 149 22.78 -0.44 11.24
N PRO A 150 22.72 -0.38 9.90
CA PRO A 150 23.92 -0.11 9.12
C PRO A 150 24.35 1.35 9.30
N THR A 151 25.66 1.54 9.36
CA THR A 151 26.27 2.86 9.24
C THR A 151 26.46 3.19 7.77
N LYS A 152 26.25 4.47 7.42
CA LYS A 152 26.50 5.00 6.08
C LYS A 152 27.88 4.57 5.56
N SER A 153 27.89 3.86 4.44
CA SER A 153 29.11 3.28 3.86
C SER A 153 29.78 4.18 2.82
N GLY A 154 29.08 5.21 2.35
CA GLY A 154 29.58 6.18 1.39
C GLY A 154 28.47 7.16 0.96
N PRO A 155 28.74 8.04 -0.03
CA PRO A 155 27.76 9.00 -0.52
C PRO A 155 26.51 8.32 -1.08
N PHE A 156 25.33 8.81 -0.70
CA PHE A 156 24.05 8.24 -1.14
C PHE A 156 23.73 8.59 -2.59
N GLN A 157 24.01 9.84 -3.00
CA GLN A 157 23.63 10.34 -4.33
C GLN A 157 24.12 9.47 -5.50
N PRO A 158 25.41 9.12 -5.63
CA PRO A 158 25.86 8.32 -6.78
C PRO A 158 25.26 6.91 -6.80
N ARG A 159 25.01 6.31 -5.62
CA ARG A 159 24.38 4.98 -5.50
C ARG A 159 22.91 5.01 -5.92
N LEU A 160 22.17 6.00 -5.42
CA LEU A 160 20.79 6.23 -5.83
C LEU A 160 20.70 6.55 -7.32
N ALA A 161 21.60 7.38 -7.86
CA ALA A 161 21.61 7.71 -9.28
C ALA A 161 21.88 6.50 -10.18
N ALA A 162 22.86 5.67 -9.82
CA ALA A 162 23.16 4.44 -10.54
C ALA A 162 21.97 3.47 -10.56
N TRP A 163 21.23 3.39 -9.46
CA TRP A 163 20.05 2.52 -9.35
C TRP A 163 18.80 3.10 -10.02
N TRP A 164 18.47 4.37 -9.76
CA TRP A 164 17.16 4.93 -10.08
C TRP A 164 17.08 5.63 -11.44
N GLN A 165 18.16 6.22 -11.96
CA GLN A 165 18.09 6.90 -13.27
C GLN A 165 17.68 5.94 -14.41
N PRO A 166 18.19 4.70 -14.50
CA PRO A 166 17.70 3.74 -15.49
C PRO A 166 16.20 3.42 -15.35
N LEU A 167 15.66 3.46 -14.13
CA LEU A 167 14.23 3.22 -13.87
C LEU A 167 13.39 4.45 -14.24
N LEU A 168 13.87 5.65 -13.92
CA LEU A 168 13.26 6.92 -14.32
C LEU A 168 13.14 6.99 -15.85
N LEU A 169 14.21 6.68 -16.59
CA LEU A 169 14.20 6.67 -18.06
C LEU A 169 13.17 5.69 -18.65
N ARG A 170 12.83 4.61 -17.94
CA ARG A 170 11.84 3.61 -18.36
C ARG A 170 10.38 4.00 -18.08
N ALA A 171 10.15 5.09 -17.34
CA ALA A 171 8.83 5.42 -16.81
C ALA A 171 8.40 6.87 -17.12
N PRO A 172 8.41 7.31 -18.40
CA PRO A 172 8.07 8.69 -18.74
C PRO A 172 6.68 9.11 -18.25
N SER A 173 5.64 8.31 -18.46
CA SER A 173 4.28 8.67 -18.07
C SER A 173 4.12 8.73 -16.54
N LEU A 174 4.79 7.81 -15.83
CA LEU A 174 4.85 7.85 -14.36
C LEU A 174 5.53 9.13 -13.88
N ARG A 175 6.66 9.53 -14.48
CA ARG A 175 7.37 10.78 -14.14
C ARG A 175 6.51 12.01 -14.42
N ASP A 176 5.80 12.04 -15.54
CA ASP A 176 4.89 13.11 -15.90
C ASP A 176 3.75 13.26 -14.86
N GLY A 177 3.19 12.13 -14.41
CA GLY A 177 2.18 12.11 -13.35
C GLY A 177 2.69 12.57 -11.98
N VAL A 178 3.99 12.43 -11.68
CA VAL A 178 4.60 13.04 -10.47
C VAL A 178 4.55 14.57 -10.56
N GLY A 179 4.85 15.12 -11.74
CA GLY A 179 4.65 16.55 -12.02
C GLY A 179 5.54 17.49 -11.18
N GLY A 180 6.69 17.04 -10.70
CA GLY A 180 7.67 17.87 -10.00
C GLY A 180 8.79 17.07 -9.33
N SER A 181 9.70 17.78 -8.67
CA SER A 181 10.88 17.19 -8.04
C SER A 181 10.62 16.75 -6.60
N CYS A 182 11.35 15.71 -6.18
CA CYS A 182 11.32 15.19 -4.82
C CYS A 182 12.71 15.30 -4.18
N LEU A 183 12.78 15.92 -3.00
CA LEU A 183 13.98 15.99 -2.17
C LEU A 183 14.01 14.80 -1.20
N ILE A 184 15.14 14.09 -1.14
CA ILE A 184 15.52 13.19 -0.05
C ILE A 184 16.62 13.90 0.75
N ALA A 185 16.35 14.16 2.03
CA ALA A 185 17.32 14.66 2.99
C ALA A 185 17.72 13.55 3.96
N ALA A 186 19.02 13.27 4.06
CA ALA A 186 19.56 12.26 4.97
C ALA A 186 20.91 12.73 5.54
N GLY A 187 20.92 13.10 6.82
CA GLY A 187 22.07 13.76 7.45
C GLY A 187 22.42 15.05 6.71
N ASP A 188 23.69 15.18 6.30
CA ASP A 188 24.18 16.34 5.54
C ASP A 188 23.98 16.19 4.01
N GLU A 189 23.49 15.04 3.53
CA GLU A 189 23.26 14.83 2.10
C GLU A 189 21.80 15.14 1.71
N HIS A 190 21.65 16.10 0.80
CA HIS A 190 20.38 16.49 0.20
C HIS A 190 20.40 16.13 -1.29
N ILE A 191 19.44 15.32 -1.72
CA ILE A 191 19.42 14.67 -3.04
C ILE A 191 18.07 14.93 -3.69
N VAL A 192 18.09 15.45 -4.92
CA VAL A 192 16.87 15.67 -5.69
C VAL A 192 16.70 14.58 -6.74
N ILE A 193 15.50 14.01 -6.76
CA ILE A 193 14.98 13.25 -7.89
C ILE A 193 14.25 14.24 -8.80
N ASP A 194 14.89 14.56 -9.91
CA ASP A 194 14.35 15.39 -10.97
C ASP A 194 13.58 14.50 -11.94
N PHE A 195 12.27 14.35 -11.68
CA PHE A 195 11.41 13.50 -12.49
C PHE A 195 11.31 13.99 -13.93
N ALA A 196 11.35 15.31 -14.17
CA ALA A 196 11.31 15.86 -15.53
C ALA A 196 12.55 15.42 -16.34
N GLN A 197 13.74 15.53 -15.75
CA GLN A 197 15.00 15.21 -16.43
C GLN A 197 15.44 13.75 -16.28
N ALA A 198 14.71 12.91 -15.54
CA ALA A 198 15.11 11.56 -15.16
C ALA A 198 16.49 11.49 -14.48
N GLN A 199 16.79 12.48 -13.64
CA GLN A 199 18.08 12.60 -12.96
C GLN A 199 17.93 12.46 -11.44
N VAL A 200 18.96 11.91 -10.82
CA VAL A 200 19.13 11.94 -9.36
C VAL A 200 20.43 12.67 -9.09
N ARG A 201 20.37 13.83 -8.46
CA ARG A 201 21.50 14.76 -8.36
C ARG A 201 21.56 15.43 -6.98
N PRO A 202 22.71 16.00 -6.58
CA PRO A 202 22.77 16.82 -5.39
C PRO A 202 21.76 17.97 -5.45
N TYR A 203 21.17 18.30 -4.31
CA TYR A 203 20.26 19.44 -4.18
C TYR A 203 21.02 20.75 -4.34
N ALA A 204 20.49 21.66 -5.15
CA ALA A 204 21.12 22.95 -5.45
C ALA A 204 20.31 24.15 -4.95
N GLY A 205 19.33 23.93 -4.07
CA GLY A 205 18.48 24.99 -3.53
C GLY A 205 17.26 25.32 -4.37
N GLU A 206 16.92 24.49 -5.38
CA GLU A 206 15.73 24.67 -6.18
C GLU A 206 14.42 24.42 -5.41
N ALA A 207 13.30 24.88 -5.97
CA ALA A 207 11.99 24.53 -5.43
C ALA A 207 11.67 23.04 -5.67
N VAL A 208 11.07 22.40 -4.68
CA VAL A 208 10.64 20.99 -4.74
C VAL A 208 9.17 20.88 -4.37
N ARG A 209 8.48 19.88 -4.93
CA ARG A 209 7.06 19.60 -4.59
C ARG A 209 6.92 18.59 -3.46
N PHE A 210 7.96 17.79 -3.22
CA PHE A 210 7.94 16.73 -2.22
C PHE A 210 9.27 16.72 -1.47
N ARG A 211 9.22 16.40 -0.18
CA ARG A 211 10.41 16.22 0.66
C ARG A 211 10.22 15.01 1.56
N PHE A 212 11.25 14.18 1.66
CA PHE A 212 11.38 13.12 2.65
C PHE A 212 12.68 13.34 3.43
N GLU A 213 12.56 13.45 4.75
CA GLU A 213 13.70 13.44 5.67
C GLU A 213 13.81 12.02 6.25
N ILE A 214 14.89 11.33 5.90
CA ILE A 214 15.11 9.92 6.21
C ILE A 214 16.41 9.79 7.02
N PRO A 215 16.40 9.15 8.20
CA PRO A 215 17.62 8.85 8.95
C PRO A 215 18.64 8.08 8.10
N GLU A 216 19.92 8.45 8.19
CA GLU A 216 20.99 7.88 7.35
C GLU A 216 21.05 6.35 7.44
N GLN A 217 20.83 5.79 8.63
CA GLN A 217 20.86 4.33 8.83
C GLN A 217 19.72 3.62 8.09
N LEU A 218 18.54 4.26 7.99
CA LEU A 218 17.41 3.70 7.27
C LEU A 218 17.58 3.82 5.76
N LEU A 219 18.11 4.95 5.28
CA LEU A 219 18.46 5.11 3.86
C LEU A 219 19.58 4.15 3.44
N GLU A 220 20.61 3.99 4.27
CA GLU A 220 21.68 3.03 4.03
C GLU A 220 21.13 1.60 3.99
N LYS A 221 20.24 1.23 4.93
CA LYS A 221 19.62 -0.11 4.96
C LYS A 221 18.92 -0.44 3.65
N VAL A 222 18.02 0.43 3.18
CA VAL A 222 17.26 0.16 1.95
C VAL A 222 18.15 0.14 0.70
N LEU A 223 19.29 0.84 0.73
CA LEU A 223 20.28 0.80 -0.36
C LEU A 223 21.12 -0.48 -0.34
N VAL A 224 21.58 -0.92 0.84
CA VAL A 224 22.36 -2.15 1.00
C VAL A 224 21.52 -3.38 0.66
N GLU A 225 20.26 -3.40 1.10
CA GLU A 225 19.32 -4.49 0.81
C GLU A 225 18.74 -4.41 -0.60
N HIS A 226 19.02 -3.32 -1.33
CA HIS A 226 18.45 -3.03 -2.64
C HIS A 226 16.91 -3.19 -2.61
N ALA A 227 16.29 -2.60 -1.59
CA ALA A 227 14.86 -2.77 -1.29
C ALA A 227 13.99 -2.13 -2.39
N VAL A 228 13.39 -2.96 -3.23
CA VAL A 228 12.66 -2.49 -4.43
C VAL A 228 11.27 -1.91 -4.15
N ASP A 229 10.83 -1.92 -2.89
CA ASP A 229 9.53 -1.45 -2.44
C ASP A 229 9.67 -0.64 -1.13
N TRP A 230 9.86 0.68 -1.24
CA TRP A 230 10.05 1.52 -0.06
C TRP A 230 8.78 1.73 0.75
N SER A 231 7.59 1.47 0.18
CA SER A 231 6.37 1.50 1.00
C SER A 231 6.47 0.47 2.11
N ASN A 232 6.85 -0.76 1.76
CA ASN A 232 6.99 -1.84 2.73
C ASN A 232 8.29 -1.76 3.54
N SER A 233 9.43 -1.49 2.90
CA SER A 233 10.74 -1.58 3.54
C SER A 233 11.16 -0.34 4.31
N LEU A 234 10.50 0.81 4.11
CA LEU A 234 10.85 2.08 4.76
C LEU A 234 9.65 2.81 5.33
N PHE A 235 8.63 3.13 4.53
CA PHE A 235 7.59 4.07 4.95
C PHE A 235 6.65 3.48 6.00
N LEU A 236 6.40 2.18 6.00
CA LEU A 236 5.65 1.53 7.09
C LEU A 236 6.38 1.57 8.44
N SER A 237 7.68 1.88 8.49
CA SER A 237 8.39 2.10 9.77
C SER A 237 7.93 3.35 10.50
N CYS A 238 7.33 4.32 9.80
CA CYS A 238 6.98 5.65 10.31
C CYS A 238 8.17 6.46 10.88
N ARG A 239 9.43 6.08 10.60
CA ARG A 239 10.66 6.73 11.08
C ARG A 239 11.26 7.73 10.09
N PHE A 240 10.41 8.49 9.44
CA PHE A 240 10.82 9.52 8.50
C PHE A 240 9.88 10.71 8.66
N ARG A 241 10.26 11.86 8.09
CA ARG A 241 9.34 12.99 7.95
C ARG A 241 9.06 13.24 6.48
N ALA A 242 7.84 13.66 6.18
CA ALA A 242 7.42 13.96 4.82
C ALA A 242 6.82 15.37 4.74
N TRP A 243 7.02 16.04 3.62
CA TRP A 243 6.32 17.26 3.28
C TRP A 243 5.93 17.22 1.80
N ARG A 244 4.83 17.90 1.45
CA ARG A 244 4.37 18.03 0.07
C ARG A 244 3.70 19.37 -0.18
N ASP A 245 3.83 19.84 -1.42
CA ASP A 245 3.04 20.92 -1.99
C ASP A 245 1.82 20.34 -2.72
N GLY A 246 0.65 20.55 -2.14
CA GLY A 246 -0.63 20.11 -2.68
C GLY A 246 -1.11 18.73 -2.21
N PRO A 247 -2.03 18.10 -2.96
CA PRO A 247 -2.69 16.86 -2.55
C PRO A 247 -1.76 15.65 -2.63
N PHE A 248 -2.26 14.50 -2.18
CA PHE A 248 -1.59 13.22 -2.35
C PHE A 248 -1.28 12.94 -3.83
N ASN A 249 -0.01 12.64 -4.12
CA ASN A 249 0.45 12.25 -5.45
C ASN A 249 0.75 10.75 -5.47
N GLU A 250 -0.15 9.97 -6.08
CA GLU A 250 0.00 8.52 -6.17
C GLU A 250 1.14 8.07 -7.09
N TYR A 251 1.48 8.84 -8.12
CA TYR A 251 2.56 8.52 -9.05
C TYR A 251 3.92 8.50 -8.34
N LEU A 252 4.14 9.43 -7.39
CA LEU A 252 5.34 9.48 -6.56
C LEU A 252 5.49 8.19 -5.73
N TYR A 253 4.42 7.77 -5.06
CA TYR A 253 4.45 6.54 -4.27
C TYR A 253 4.51 5.28 -5.13
N ASN A 254 3.91 5.30 -6.31
CA ASN A 254 4.04 4.22 -7.29
C ASN A 254 5.47 4.07 -7.79
N PHE A 255 6.21 5.18 -7.98
CA PHE A 255 7.65 5.13 -8.25
C PHE A 255 8.42 4.53 -7.06
N LEU A 256 8.23 5.06 -5.86
CA LEU A 256 8.97 4.66 -4.65
C LEU A 256 8.71 3.21 -4.22
N LYS A 257 7.58 2.61 -4.60
CA LYS A 257 7.30 1.17 -4.38
C LYS A 257 7.69 0.26 -5.55
N SER A 258 8.28 0.81 -6.62
CA SER A 258 8.52 0.12 -7.88
C SER A 258 9.96 0.24 -8.37
N LEU A 259 10.94 0.08 -7.47
CA LEU A 259 12.35 0.35 -7.74
C LEU A 259 13.08 -0.86 -8.36
N SER A 260 12.43 -1.56 -9.29
CA SER A 260 13.00 -2.62 -10.12
C SER A 260 12.44 -2.55 -11.55
N VAL A 261 13.13 -3.14 -12.52
CA VAL A 261 12.69 -3.12 -13.93
C VAL A 261 11.27 -3.70 -14.10
N GLU A 262 10.97 -4.81 -13.45
CA GLU A 262 9.64 -5.44 -13.53
C GLU A 262 8.55 -4.56 -12.91
N ARG A 263 8.81 -4.02 -11.72
CA ARG A 263 7.82 -3.20 -11.01
C ARG A 263 7.61 -1.86 -11.69
N ILE A 264 8.69 -1.18 -12.12
CA ILE A 264 8.58 0.11 -12.78
C ILE A 264 7.85 0.01 -14.12
N THR A 265 8.05 -1.10 -14.84
CA THR A 265 7.32 -1.35 -16.10
C THR A 265 5.81 -1.46 -15.84
N ARG A 266 5.40 -2.18 -14.78
CA ARG A 266 3.98 -2.24 -14.38
C ARG A 266 3.43 -0.87 -13.95
N ALA A 267 4.21 -0.10 -13.19
CA ALA A 267 3.81 1.24 -12.75
C ALA A 267 3.67 2.20 -13.94
N GLU A 268 4.56 2.13 -14.93
CA GLU A 268 4.47 2.90 -16.18
C GLU A 268 3.24 2.51 -16.99
N SER A 269 2.98 1.21 -17.20
CA SER A 269 1.76 0.77 -17.91
C SER A 269 0.49 1.25 -17.22
N GLU A 270 0.46 1.25 -15.88
CA GLU A 270 -0.67 1.79 -15.12
C GLU A 270 -0.79 3.31 -15.27
N ALA A 271 0.33 4.04 -15.23
CA ALA A 271 0.35 5.48 -15.45
C ALA A 271 -0.15 5.86 -16.85
N ARG A 272 0.31 5.14 -17.89
CA ARG A 272 -0.16 5.29 -19.28
C ARG A 272 -1.67 5.13 -19.38
N ARG A 273 -2.22 4.05 -18.83
CA ARG A 273 -3.68 3.80 -18.80
C ARG A 273 -4.44 4.95 -18.15
N ARG A 274 -3.97 5.44 -16.99
CA ARG A 274 -4.64 6.52 -16.25
C ARG A 274 -4.57 7.87 -16.98
N LEU A 275 -3.47 8.14 -17.67
CA LEU A 275 -3.29 9.34 -18.46
C LEU A 275 -3.97 9.25 -19.84
N GLY A 276 -4.70 8.17 -20.13
CA GLY A 276 -5.37 7.97 -21.41
C GLY A 276 -4.40 7.72 -22.57
N VAL A 277 -3.15 7.39 -22.28
CA VAL A 277 -2.18 6.95 -23.28
C VAL A 277 -2.54 5.52 -23.66
N THR A 278 -3.28 5.38 -24.75
CA THR A 278 -3.54 4.09 -25.37
C THR A 278 -2.21 3.52 -25.90
N ASP A 279 -1.86 2.31 -25.48
CA ASP A 279 -0.75 1.58 -26.08
C ASP A 279 -0.96 1.45 -27.59
N GLU A 280 0.14 1.48 -28.35
CA GLU A 280 0.11 1.09 -29.75
C GLU A 280 -0.56 -0.29 -29.89
N PRO A 281 -1.30 -0.54 -30.98
CA PRO A 281 -1.96 -1.83 -31.18
C PRO A 281 -0.93 -2.95 -31.04
N SER A 282 -1.25 -3.96 -30.21
CA SER A 282 -0.35 -5.11 -30.05
C SER A 282 -0.10 -5.76 -31.41
N GLU A 283 1.02 -6.47 -31.56
CA GLU A 283 1.25 -7.37 -32.69
C GLU A 283 -0.03 -8.13 -33.03
N GLU A 284 -0.43 -8.14 -34.30
CA GLU A 284 -1.64 -8.83 -34.74
C GLU A 284 -1.30 -10.28 -35.09
N ILE A 285 -2.17 -11.19 -34.69
CA ILE A 285 -2.11 -12.60 -35.05
C ILE A 285 -3.37 -13.00 -35.78
N THR A 286 -3.27 -14.05 -36.60
CA THR A 286 -4.43 -14.71 -37.19
C THR A 286 -4.84 -15.89 -36.32
N LEU A 287 -6.09 -15.89 -35.87
CA LEU A 287 -6.72 -17.02 -35.19
C LEU A 287 -8.00 -17.36 -35.95
N GLY A 288 -8.01 -18.51 -36.64
CA GLY A 288 -9.09 -18.87 -37.57
C GLY A 288 -9.31 -17.79 -38.64
N ASP A 289 -10.56 -17.37 -38.82
CA ASP A 289 -10.96 -16.35 -39.79
C ASP A 289 -10.76 -14.91 -39.28
N PHE A 290 -10.03 -14.71 -38.17
CA PHE A 290 -9.91 -13.40 -37.52
C PHE A 290 -8.46 -12.96 -37.37
N THR A 291 -8.23 -11.67 -37.59
CA THR A 291 -7.01 -10.96 -37.23
C THR A 291 -7.29 -10.22 -35.92
N LEU A 292 -6.50 -10.48 -34.89
CA LEU A 292 -6.71 -9.94 -33.55
C LEU A 292 -5.40 -9.60 -32.84
N GLU A 293 -5.47 -8.78 -31.79
CA GLU A 293 -4.31 -8.46 -30.96
C GLU A 293 -3.75 -9.71 -30.25
N ARG A 294 -2.45 -9.98 -30.38
CA ARG A 294 -1.76 -11.15 -29.82
C ARG A 294 -2.00 -11.34 -28.33
N TYR A 295 -2.09 -10.26 -27.56
CA TYR A 295 -2.14 -10.33 -26.10
C TYR A 295 -3.51 -9.98 -25.54
N CYS A 296 -4.10 -10.91 -24.78
CA CYS A 296 -5.39 -10.73 -24.13
C CYS A 296 -5.43 -9.45 -23.23
N PRO A 297 -6.46 -8.59 -23.35
CA PRO A 297 -6.55 -7.33 -22.61
C PRO A 297 -6.82 -7.51 -21.10
N HIS A 298 -7.03 -8.75 -20.63
CA HIS A 298 -7.10 -9.07 -19.20
C HIS A 298 -5.72 -8.98 -18.51
N ARG A 299 -4.80 -9.89 -18.87
CA ARG A 299 -3.46 -10.04 -18.25
C ARG A 299 -2.38 -10.45 -19.25
N LYS A 300 -2.53 -10.02 -20.51
CA LYS A 300 -1.56 -10.21 -21.60
C LYS A 300 -1.17 -11.67 -21.84
N ALA A 301 -2.11 -12.61 -21.69
CA ALA A 301 -1.92 -13.98 -22.16
C ALA A 301 -1.76 -13.98 -23.69
N ASP A 302 -0.79 -14.72 -24.20
CA ASP A 302 -0.55 -14.85 -25.65
C ASP A 302 -1.66 -15.71 -26.29
N LEU A 303 -2.55 -15.07 -27.05
CA LEU A 303 -3.68 -15.70 -27.72
C LEU A 303 -3.26 -16.55 -28.93
N SER A 304 -2.01 -16.44 -29.42
CA SER A 304 -1.51 -17.40 -30.41
C SER A 304 -1.30 -18.79 -29.80
N VAL A 305 -1.08 -18.84 -28.49
CA VAL A 305 -0.89 -20.09 -27.72
C VAL A 305 -2.17 -20.51 -27.02
N PHE A 306 -2.86 -19.55 -26.38
CA PHE A 306 -3.97 -19.81 -25.49
C PHE A 306 -5.33 -19.38 -26.04
N GLY A 307 -5.38 -18.78 -27.23
CA GLY A 307 -6.62 -18.36 -27.87
C GLY A 307 -7.30 -19.51 -28.58
N LYS A 308 -8.62 -19.62 -28.40
CA LYS A 308 -9.48 -20.53 -29.18
C LYS A 308 -10.72 -19.80 -29.64
N ILE A 309 -11.26 -20.19 -30.78
CA ILE A 309 -12.58 -19.73 -31.22
C ILE A 309 -13.61 -20.77 -30.79
N GLU A 310 -14.61 -20.32 -30.05
CA GLU A 310 -15.77 -21.11 -29.65
C GLU A 310 -17.03 -20.37 -30.06
N GLY A 311 -17.67 -20.82 -31.15
CA GLY A 311 -18.85 -20.15 -31.70
C GLY A 311 -18.52 -18.74 -32.17
N ASN A 312 -19.18 -17.74 -31.56
CA ASN A 312 -19.02 -16.32 -31.86
C ASN A 312 -18.07 -15.60 -30.88
N GLU A 313 -17.17 -16.33 -30.22
CA GLU A 313 -16.27 -15.79 -29.21
C GLU A 313 -14.82 -16.28 -29.39
N VAL A 314 -13.88 -15.39 -29.08
CA VAL A 314 -12.49 -15.73 -28.80
C VAL A 314 -12.34 -15.96 -27.31
N VAL A 315 -11.83 -17.14 -26.95
CA VAL A 315 -11.67 -17.60 -25.57
C VAL A 315 -10.18 -17.65 -25.23
N CYS A 316 -9.79 -16.94 -24.19
CA CYS A 316 -8.48 -17.05 -23.57
C CYS A 316 -8.47 -18.24 -22.61
N THR A 317 -8.02 -19.40 -23.06
CA THR A 317 -8.05 -20.65 -22.28
C THR A 317 -7.22 -20.62 -21.00
N LEU A 318 -6.24 -19.71 -20.91
CA LEU A 318 -5.43 -19.54 -19.70
C LEU A 318 -6.21 -18.93 -18.53
N HIS A 319 -7.17 -18.03 -18.81
CA HIS A 319 -7.88 -17.27 -17.78
C HIS A 319 -9.41 -17.36 -17.87
N GLY A 320 -9.94 -18.04 -18.89
CA GLY A 320 -11.38 -18.19 -19.12
C GLY A 320 -12.10 -16.96 -19.66
N TRP A 321 -11.38 -15.91 -20.08
CA TRP A 321 -11.98 -14.67 -20.58
C TRP A 321 -12.48 -14.85 -22.02
N ARG A 322 -13.64 -14.25 -22.32
CA ARG A 322 -14.35 -14.44 -23.60
C ARG A 322 -14.63 -13.09 -24.26
N PHE A 323 -14.39 -13.00 -25.56
CA PHE A 323 -14.53 -11.76 -26.35
C PHE A 323 -15.35 -12.05 -27.59
N ARG A 324 -16.39 -11.25 -27.87
CA ARG A 324 -17.22 -11.46 -29.06
C ARG A 324 -16.40 -11.24 -30.33
N THR A 325 -16.54 -12.12 -31.31
CA THR A 325 -15.84 -11.98 -32.60
C THR A 325 -16.36 -10.83 -33.46
N SER A 326 -17.56 -10.33 -33.18
CA SER A 326 -18.19 -9.23 -33.93
C SER A 326 -17.59 -7.86 -33.64
N ASP A 327 -17.18 -7.61 -32.40
CA ASP A 327 -16.68 -6.29 -31.97
C ASP A 327 -15.58 -6.34 -30.88
N GLY A 328 -15.18 -7.54 -30.46
CA GLY A 328 -14.13 -7.74 -29.48
C GLY A 328 -14.54 -7.43 -28.04
N ARG A 329 -15.78 -6.98 -27.78
CA ARG A 329 -16.21 -6.64 -26.42
C ARG A 329 -16.14 -7.89 -25.54
N CYS A 330 -15.57 -7.72 -24.35
CA CYS A 330 -15.53 -8.80 -23.39
C CYS A 330 -16.94 -9.14 -22.90
N VAL A 331 -17.24 -10.44 -22.86
CA VAL A 331 -18.51 -10.98 -22.35
C VAL A 331 -18.46 -11.12 -20.82
N THR A 332 -17.25 -11.21 -20.27
CA THR A 332 -17.00 -11.42 -18.84
C THR A 332 -16.96 -10.11 -18.02
N ALA A 333 -16.59 -8.97 -18.63
CA ALA A 333 -16.55 -7.66 -17.97
C ALA A 333 -16.74 -6.50 -18.96
N ASP A 334 -17.31 -5.37 -18.50
CA ASP A 334 -17.65 -4.22 -19.34
C ASP A 334 -16.48 -3.29 -19.67
N ASP A 335 -15.35 -3.40 -18.98
CA ASP A 335 -14.20 -2.49 -19.08
C ASP A 335 -13.10 -2.95 -20.06
N ARG A 336 -13.35 -4.02 -20.84
CA ARG A 336 -12.33 -4.62 -21.72
C ARG A 336 -12.83 -4.94 -23.12
N GLN A 337 -11.95 -4.72 -24.09
CA GLN A 337 -12.20 -5.00 -25.50
C GLN A 337 -10.93 -5.55 -26.15
N LEU A 338 -11.07 -6.66 -26.86
CA LEU A 338 -10.04 -7.24 -27.72
C LEU A 338 -10.11 -6.53 -29.08
N GLN A 339 -9.00 -6.02 -29.61
CA GLN A 339 -8.99 -5.56 -30.99
C GLN A 339 -9.05 -6.79 -31.92
N ILE A 340 -10.14 -6.92 -32.69
CA ILE A 340 -10.40 -8.06 -33.57
C ILE A 340 -11.16 -7.61 -34.82
N ARG A 341 -10.80 -8.20 -35.96
CA ARG A 341 -11.52 -8.06 -37.23
C ARG A 341 -11.51 -9.39 -37.98
N ARG A 342 -12.45 -9.57 -38.90
CA ARG A 342 -12.42 -10.71 -39.81
C ARG A 342 -11.29 -10.54 -40.82
N THR A 343 -10.46 -11.56 -40.98
CA THR A 343 -9.41 -11.60 -42.00
C THR A 343 -10.10 -11.72 -43.36
N THR A 344 -9.86 -10.75 -44.26
CA THR A 344 -10.35 -10.75 -45.65
C THR A 344 -9.60 -11.72 -46.53
#